data_AF-A0A970JM09-F1
#
_entry.id   AF-A0A970JM09-F1
#
_cell.length_a   1.000
_cell.length_b   1.000
_cell.length_c   1.000
_cell.angle_alpha   90.00
_cell.angle_beta   90.00
_cell.angle_gamma   90.00
#
_symmetry.space_group_name_H-M   'P 1'
#
loop_
_entity.id
_entity.type
_entity.pdbx_description
1 polymer ?
#
loop_
_entity_poly.entity_id
_entity_poly.type
_entity_poly.pdbx_seq_one_letter_code
_entity_poly.pdbx_strand_id
1 'polypeptide(L)' 'MANTGSLYDTPKLGFGAMRLPRTKTGEIDIEQVKEMVDIFLDRGFTYFDTAYVYTGSEDALREALVKRHPRSAYTIAT' A
#
# COMPACT_ATOMS: atom_id res chain seq x y z
N MET A 1 19.64 -7.54 -5.30
CA MET A 1 20.55 -6.39 -5.42
C MET A 1 19.89 -5.24 -4.67
N ALA A 2 20.56 -4.66 -3.66
CA ALA A 2 19.99 -3.56 -2.88
C ALA A 2 19.98 -2.28 -3.73
N ASN A 3 18.85 -1.59 -3.75
CA ASN A 3 18.69 -0.32 -4.46
C ASN A 3 19.63 0.72 -3.83
N THR A 4 20.66 1.13 -4.56
CA THR A 4 21.64 2.15 -4.17
C THR A 4 21.14 3.58 -4.45
N GLY A 5 19.82 3.77 -4.56
CA GLY A 5 19.23 5.09 -4.70
C GLY A 5 19.58 5.97 -3.51
N SER A 6 19.97 7.20 -3.79
CA SER A 6 20.14 8.25 -2.79
C SER A 6 18.87 8.37 -1.95
N LEU A 7 18.94 8.77 -0.67
CA LEU A 7 17.75 9.10 0.13
C LEU A 7 16.85 10.16 -0.56
N TYR A 8 17.43 10.92 -1.49
CA TYR A 8 16.73 11.90 -2.33
C TYR A 8 15.98 11.30 -3.54
N ASP A 9 16.18 10.02 -3.86
CA ASP A 9 15.52 9.32 -4.99
C ASP A 9 14.20 8.66 -4.60
N THR A 10 13.86 8.66 -3.30
CA THR A 10 12.57 8.11 -2.83
C THR A 10 11.44 9.07 -3.21
N PRO A 11 10.41 8.61 -3.95
CA PRO A 11 9.25 9.43 -4.25
C PRO A 11 8.60 9.98 -2.98
N LYS A 12 8.26 11.28 -2.98
CA LYS A 12 7.74 12.00 -1.80
C LYS A 12 6.25 11.74 -1.51
N LEU A 13 5.65 10.76 -2.16
CA LEU A 13 4.25 10.39 -1.97
C LEU A 13 4.17 8.98 -1.38
N GLY A 14 3.41 8.85 -0.30
CA GLY A 14 3.10 7.57 0.35
C GLY A 14 1.63 7.19 0.18
N PHE A 15 1.35 5.90 0.27
CA PHE A 15 0.01 5.34 0.28
C PHE A 15 -0.42 5.10 1.74
N GLY A 16 -1.35 5.91 2.25
CA GLY A 16 -1.87 5.76 3.62
C GLY A 16 -3.13 4.90 3.69
N ALA A 17 -3.17 3.95 4.62
CA ALA A 17 -4.27 3.00 4.77
C ALA A 17 -5.29 3.36 5.88
N MET A 18 -5.29 4.59 6.40
CA MET A 18 -6.21 5.02 7.46
C MET A 18 -7.68 5.10 7.00
N ARG A 19 -7.94 5.46 5.73
CA ARG A 19 -9.30 5.67 5.19
C ARG A 19 -9.45 5.00 3.84
N LEU A 20 -9.33 3.68 3.83
CA LEU A 20 -9.51 2.89 2.61
C LEU A 20 -10.95 3.03 2.06
N PRO A 21 -11.12 2.87 0.74
CA PRO A 21 -12.45 2.84 0.14
C PRO A 21 -13.34 1.79 0.78
N ARG A 22 -14.63 2.10 0.84
CA ARG A 22 -15.64 1.23 1.44
C ARG A 22 -16.77 0.95 0.46
N THR A 23 -17.27 -0.27 0.51
CA THR A 23 -18.47 -0.70 -0.19
C THR A 23 -19.71 0.00 0.41
N LYS A 24 -20.87 -0.15 -0.25
CA LYS A 24 -22.15 0.36 0.27
C LYS A 24 -22.55 -0.25 1.62
N THR A 25 -22.04 -1.43 1.96
CA THR A 25 -22.25 -2.10 3.25
C THR A 25 -21.29 -1.61 4.34
N GLY A 26 -20.34 -0.73 3.99
CA GLY A 26 -19.37 -0.17 4.93
C GLY A 26 -18.13 -1.03 5.14
N GLU A 27 -18.01 -2.17 4.46
CA GLU A 27 -16.81 -3.01 4.46
C GLU A 27 -15.73 -2.39 3.57
N ILE A 28 -14.45 -2.72 3.79
CA ILE A 28 -13.37 -2.25 2.91
C ILE A 28 -13.57 -2.87 1.51
N ASP A 29 -13.53 -2.04 0.48
CA ASP A 29 -13.60 -2.50 -0.91
C ASP A 29 -12.22 -2.99 -1.36
N ILE A 30 -11.95 -4.29 -1.15
CA ILE A 30 -10.64 -4.89 -1.44
C ILE A 30 -10.29 -4.84 -2.92
N GLU A 31 -11.27 -4.99 -3.83
CA GLU A 31 -10.99 -4.94 -5.26
C GLU A 31 -10.56 -3.53 -5.69
N GLN A 32 -11.21 -2.50 -5.15
CA GLN A 32 -10.76 -1.13 -5.40
C GLN A 32 -9.38 -0.85 -4.78
N VAL A 33 -9.10 -1.36 -3.57
CA VAL A 33 -7.76 -1.19 -2.95
C VAL A 33 -6.68 -1.87 -3.79
N LYS A 34 -6.96 -3.04 -4.38
CA LYS A 34 -6.03 -3.72 -5.30
C LYS A 34 -5.67 -2.85 -6.50
N GLU A 35 -6.67 -2.26 -7.17
CA GLU A 35 -6.45 -1.36 -8.30
C GLU A 35 -5.62 -0.13 -7.90
N MET A 36 -5.91 0.46 -6.75
CA MET A 36 -5.17 1.61 -6.24
C MET A 36 -3.71 1.26 -5.92
N VAL A 37 -3.45 0.08 -5.34
CA VAL A 37 -2.11 -0.43 -5.05
C VAL A 37 -1.33 -0.67 -6.36
N ASP A 38 -1.95 -1.32 -7.35
CA ASP A 38 -1.33 -1.57 -8.65
C ASP A 38 -0.93 -0.26 -9.32
N ILE A 39 -1.86 0.70 -9.41
CA ILE A 39 -1.59 2.02 -10.00
C ILE A 39 -0.46 2.73 -9.25
N PHE A 40 -0.44 2.65 -7.92
CA PHE A 40 0.59 3.32 -7.11
C PHE A 40 1.99 2.76 -7.40
N LEU A 41 2.12 1.42 -7.45
CA LEU A 41 3.38 0.74 -7.78
C LEU A 41 3.79 0.97 -9.24
N ASP A 42 2.86 0.91 -10.18
CA ASP A 42 3.10 1.12 -11.62
C ASP A 42 3.59 2.55 -11.92
N ARG A 43 3.26 3.52 -11.06
CA ARG A 43 3.77 4.89 -11.14
C ARG A 43 5.10 5.10 -10.41
N GLY A 44 5.71 4.01 -9.93
CA GLY A 44 7.04 4.01 -9.32
C GLY A 44 7.04 4.42 -7.85
N PHE A 45 5.89 4.57 -7.21
CA PHE A 45 5.81 4.83 -5.77
C PHE A 45 5.86 3.51 -5.00
N THR A 46 6.45 3.53 -3.81
CA THR A 46 6.81 2.29 -3.10
C THR A 46 6.55 2.30 -1.60
N TYR A 47 6.14 3.43 -1.02
CA TYR A 47 5.97 3.57 0.42
C TYR A 47 4.50 3.45 0.83
N PHE A 48 4.20 2.49 1.71
CA PHE A 48 2.87 2.25 2.27
C PHE A 48 2.90 2.46 3.78
N ASP A 49 1.80 2.99 4.33
CA ASP A 49 1.63 3.27 5.74
C ASP A 49 0.30 2.67 6.23
N THR A 50 0.37 1.94 7.34
CA THR A 50 -0.77 1.32 8.01
C THR A 50 -0.63 1.46 9.52
N ALA A 51 -1.62 1.02 10.29
CA ALA A 51 -1.50 0.91 11.74
C ALA A 51 -2.56 -0.04 12.28
N TYR A 52 -2.28 -0.69 13.41
CA TYR A 52 -3.26 -1.53 14.11
C TYR A 52 -4.59 -0.81 14.40
N VAL A 53 -4.54 0.49 14.72
CA VAL A 53 -5.74 1.30 15.02
C VAL A 53 -6.56 1.65 13.77
N TYR A 54 -6.01 1.47 12.57
CA TYR A 54 -6.75 1.65 11.32
C TYR A 54 -7.51 0.35 11.03
N THR A 55 -8.74 0.25 11.55
CA THR A 55 -9.53 -0.99 11.55
C THR A 55 -9.59 -1.68 10.19
N GLY A 56 -9.01 -2.88 10.09
CA GLY A 56 -9.01 -3.74 8.90
C GLY A 56 -7.97 -3.39 7.83
N SER A 57 -7.13 -2.37 8.04
CA SER A 57 -6.16 -1.89 7.06
C SER A 57 -5.00 -2.87 6.79
N GLU A 58 -4.45 -3.50 7.85
CA GLU A 58 -3.35 -4.46 7.71
C GLU A 58 -3.77 -5.69 6.90
N ASP A 59 -4.98 -6.21 7.16
CA ASP A 59 -5.55 -7.31 6.39
C ASP A 59 -5.83 -6.89 4.93
N ALA A 60 -6.32 -5.66 4.72
CA ALA A 60 -6.54 -5.14 3.37
C ALA A 60 -5.22 -5.02 2.58
N LEU A 61 -4.15 -4.49 3.20
CA LEU A 61 -2.82 -4.46 2.56
C LEU A 61 -2.23 -5.85 2.38
N ARG A 62 -2.52 -6.81 3.27
CA ARG A 62 -2.11 -8.20 3.06
C ARG A 62 -2.68 -8.77 1.75
N GLU A 63 -3.97 -8.56 1.52
CA GLU A 63 -4.66 -9.04 0.32
C GLU A 63 -4.32 -8.25 -0.94
N ALA A 64 -4.23 -6.92 -0.83
CA ALA A 64 -4.07 -6.03 -1.97
C ALA A 64 -2.61 -5.80 -2.39
N LEU A 65 -1.67 -5.87 -1.44
CA LEU A 65 -0.24 -5.61 -1.64
C LEU A 65 0.62 -6.87 -1.43
N VAL A 66 0.63 -7.42 -0.22
CA VAL A 66 1.63 -8.43 0.19
C VAL A 66 1.52 -9.73 -0.60
N LYS A 67 0.30 -10.22 -0.84
CA LYS A 67 0.07 -11.45 -1.61
C LYS A 67 0.34 -11.30 -3.12
N ARG A 68 0.39 -10.06 -3.63
CA ARG A 68 0.33 -9.76 -5.06
C ARG A 68 1.65 -9.23 -5.62
N HIS A 69 2.51 -8.66 -4.78
CA HIS A 69 3.77 -8.04 -5.21
C HIS A 69 4.96 -8.60 -4.41
N PRO A 70 6.15 -8.71 -5.03
CA PRO A 70 7.34 -9.19 -4.33
C PRO A 70 7.70 -8.24 -3.19
N ARG A 71 8.10 -8.77 -2.03
CA ARG A 71 8.40 -7.98 -0.83
C ARG A 71 9.43 -6.86 -1.07
N SER A 72 10.34 -7.04 -2.03
CA SER A 72 11.35 -6.05 -2.39
C SER A 72 10.83 -4.86 -3.21
N ALA A 73 9.58 -4.89 -3.70
CA ALA A 73 9.00 -3.82 -4.50
C ALA A 73 8.48 -2.64 -3.66
N TYR A 74 8.36 -2.79 -2.34
CA TYR A 74 7.75 -1.79 -1.48
C TYR A 74 8.35 -1.74 -0.08
N THR A 75 8.13 -0.62 0.59
CA THR A 75 8.32 -0.45 2.03
C THR A 75 6.95 -0.28 2.70
N ILE A 76 6.82 -0.78 3.93
CA ILE A 76 5.61 -0.66 4.72
C ILE A 76 5.98 -0.20 6.12
N ALA A 77 5.32 0.85 6.60
CA ALA A 77 5.39 1.33 7.97
C ALA A 77 4.09 1.01 8.70
N THR A 78 4.20 0.69 10.00
CA THR A 78 3.06 0.39 10.87
C THR A 78 3.27 0.90 12.29
#